data_AF-A0A975M0F1-F1
#
_entry.id   AF-A0A975M0F1-F1
#
_cell.length_a   1.000
_cell.length_b   1.000
_cell.length_c   1.000
_cell.angle_alpha   90.00
_cell.angle_beta   90.00
_cell.angle_gamma   90.00
#
_symmetry.space_group_name_H-M   'P 1'
#
loop_
_entity.id
_entity.type
_entity.pdbx_description
1 polymer ?
#
loop_
_entity_poly.entity_id
_entity_poly.type
_entity_poly.pdbx_seq_one_letter_code
_entity_poly.pdbx_strand_id
1 'polypeptide(L)'
;MVKNAINNAFMNRAMMGKAIDKAFSEEFLEEAESYGVTASFLFLAYNATYVDDTLTLEDALLLTQEELVDLVKDAKDEAKNIAATYKEAFLAERQTIRDLYIPQRDQLQEDIASLEAQLETATEDIEDLEAALLLKQNELDALISAYQTEMQALRTKYYEETEAIRETYQEMKEQRQSLYAEKVQNWLENKESRQSQILEAIKNYQKGKND
;
A
#
# COMPACT_ATOMS: atom_id res chain seq x y z
N MET A 1 -22.58 18.44 -1.33
CA MET A 1 -23.25 17.17 -0.92
C MET A 1 -22.29 16.14 -0.33
N VAL A 2 -21.09 15.93 -0.88
CA VAL A 2 -20.13 14.90 -0.41
C VAL A 2 -19.59 15.15 1.02
N LYS A 3 -19.25 16.40 1.36
CA LYS A 3 -18.73 16.78 2.69
C LYS A 3 -19.66 16.38 3.84
N ASN A 4 -20.96 16.61 3.66
CA ASN A 4 -21.98 16.25 4.64
C ASN A 4 -22.13 14.72 4.75
N ALA A 5 -22.04 14.00 3.62
CA ALA A 5 -22.06 12.54 3.63
C ALA A 5 -20.86 11.94 4.38
N ILE A 6 -19.65 12.48 4.18
CA ILE A 6 -18.43 12.03 4.87
C ILE A 6 -18.47 12.37 6.36
N ASN A 7 -18.92 13.59 6.73
CA ASN A 7 -19.10 13.97 8.13
C ASN A 7 -20.14 13.07 8.83
N ASN A 8 -21.25 12.77 8.16
CA ASN A 8 -22.24 11.83 8.67
C ASN A 8 -21.67 10.41 8.83
N ALA A 9 -20.78 9.97 7.93
CA ALA A 9 -20.11 8.68 8.05
C ALA A 9 -19.14 8.62 9.25
N PHE A 10 -18.40 9.70 9.54
CA PHE A 10 -17.56 9.79 10.74
C PHE A 10 -18.40 9.72 12.02
N MET A 11 -19.51 10.45 12.07
CA MET A 11 -20.48 10.41 13.18
C MET A 11 -21.06 9.01 13.37
N ASN A 12 -21.50 8.36 12.28
CA ASN A 12 -22.10 7.02 12.33
C ASN A 12 -21.10 5.92 12.76
N ARG A 13 -19.80 6.15 12.58
CA ARG A 13 -18.72 5.21 12.98
C ARG A 13 -18.06 5.59 14.30
N ALA A 14 -18.60 6.58 15.03
CA ALA A 14 -18.04 7.09 16.28
C ALA A 14 -16.54 7.45 16.17
N MET A 15 -16.10 7.94 15.01
CA MET A 15 -14.73 8.37 14.78
C MET A 15 -14.65 9.90 14.79
N MET A 16 -13.67 10.43 15.53
CA MET A 16 -13.36 11.87 15.54
C MET A 16 -12.74 12.26 14.19
N GLY A 17 -13.55 12.89 13.33
CA GLY A 17 -13.11 13.36 12.01
C GLY A 17 -13.97 14.50 11.49
N LYS A 18 -13.38 15.37 10.66
CA LYS A 18 -14.07 16.46 9.97
C LYS A 18 -13.59 16.51 8.53
N ALA A 19 -14.52 16.40 7.59
CA ALA A 19 -14.25 16.68 6.20
C ALA A 19 -13.99 18.19 6.04
N ILE A 20 -12.80 18.53 5.56
CA ILE A 20 -12.41 19.88 5.17
C ILE A 20 -12.47 19.93 3.64
N ASP A 21 -12.89 21.06 3.08
CA ASP A 21 -12.84 21.20 1.62
C ASP A 21 -11.37 21.23 1.21
N LYS A 22 -11.05 20.49 0.14
CA LYS A 22 -9.71 20.50 -0.41
C LYS A 22 -9.47 21.87 -1.03
N ALA A 23 -8.80 22.75 -0.29
CA ALA A 23 -8.33 24.01 -0.83
C ALA A 23 -7.08 23.71 -1.68
N PHE A 24 -7.09 24.15 -2.93
CA PHE A 24 -5.90 24.16 -3.76
C PHE A 24 -5.03 25.35 -3.36
N SER A 25 -3.70 25.23 -3.47
CA SER A 25 -2.82 26.39 -3.27
C SER A 25 -3.09 27.43 -4.35
N GLU A 26 -2.77 28.69 -4.04
CA GLU A 26 -2.91 29.81 -4.98
C GLU A 26 -2.06 29.57 -6.24
N GLU A 27 -0.87 28.97 -6.11
CA GLU A 27 -0.04 28.59 -7.28
C GLU A 27 -0.71 27.53 -8.15
N PHE A 28 -1.38 26.55 -7.55
CA PHE A 28 -2.01 25.49 -8.31
C PHE A 28 -3.23 26.00 -9.08
N LEU A 29 -3.88 27.06 -8.56
CA LEU A 29 -4.91 27.80 -9.28
C LEU A 29 -4.31 28.60 -10.45
N GLU A 30 -3.19 29.29 -10.24
CA GLU A 30 -2.46 30.03 -11.30
C GLU A 30 -1.92 29.09 -12.40
N GLU A 31 -1.38 27.93 -12.03
CA GLU A 31 -0.91 26.90 -12.96
C GLU A 31 -2.08 26.38 -13.82
N ALA A 32 -3.21 26.07 -13.20
CA ALA A 32 -4.41 25.65 -13.92
C ALA A 32 -4.93 26.73 -14.87
N GLU A 33 -4.95 28.00 -14.45
CA GLU A 33 -5.29 29.13 -15.32
C GLU A 33 -4.33 29.27 -16.50
N SER A 34 -3.02 29.03 -16.30
CA SER A 34 -2.03 29.09 -17.38
C SER A 34 -2.27 28.05 -18.48
N TYR A 35 -2.81 26.88 -18.10
CA TYR A 35 -3.24 25.83 -19.03
C TYR A 35 -4.68 26.00 -19.52
N GLY A 36 -5.40 27.03 -19.05
CA GLY A 36 -6.80 27.29 -19.42
C GLY A 36 -7.79 26.27 -18.87
N VAL A 37 -7.43 25.53 -17.82
CA VAL A 37 -8.26 24.48 -17.21
C VAL A 37 -8.60 24.79 -15.76
N THR A 38 -9.58 24.09 -15.20
CA THR A 38 -9.88 24.21 -13.76
C THR A 38 -8.82 23.47 -12.94
N ALA A 39 -8.51 23.95 -11.73
CA ALA A 39 -7.58 23.25 -10.84
C ALA A 39 -8.02 21.80 -10.54
N SER A 40 -9.32 21.52 -10.48
CA SER A 40 -9.80 20.15 -10.30
C SER A 40 -9.48 19.24 -11.50
N PHE A 41 -9.51 19.79 -12.71
CA PHE A 41 -9.13 19.07 -13.93
C PHE A 41 -7.62 18.88 -14.03
N LEU A 42 -6.82 19.92 -13.76
CA LEU A 42 -5.35 19.80 -13.72
C LEU A 42 -4.90 18.76 -12.69
N PHE A 43 -5.55 18.74 -11.51
CA PHE A 43 -5.28 17.72 -10.49
C PHE A 43 -5.59 16.32 -10.99
N LEU A 44 -6.66 16.15 -11.76
CA LEU A 44 -7.03 14.87 -12.33
C LEU A 44 -6.04 14.43 -13.42
N ALA A 45 -5.65 15.32 -14.33
CA ALA A 45 -4.64 15.07 -15.35
C ALA A 45 -3.32 14.62 -14.74
N TYR A 46 -2.83 15.31 -13.70
CA TYR A 46 -1.65 14.88 -12.94
C TYR A 46 -1.80 13.51 -12.28
N ASN A 47 -2.99 13.12 -11.85
CA ASN A 47 -3.17 11.76 -11.31
C ASN A 47 -3.20 10.71 -12.43
N ALA A 48 -3.66 11.06 -13.64
CA ALA A 48 -3.72 10.15 -14.77
C ALA A 48 -2.31 9.84 -15.33
N THR A 49 -1.48 10.86 -15.57
CA THR A 49 -0.06 10.73 -15.99
C THR A 49 0.83 10.01 -14.99
N TYR A 50 0.26 9.72 -13.83
CA TYR A 50 0.96 9.19 -12.69
C TYR A 50 0.62 7.73 -12.45
N VAL A 51 -0.62 7.34 -12.72
CA VAL A 51 -1.00 5.93 -12.77
C VAL A 51 -0.61 5.29 -14.11
N ASP A 52 -0.43 6.10 -15.15
CA ASP A 52 0.03 5.69 -16.47
C ASP A 52 1.31 6.48 -16.81
N ASP A 53 2.46 5.80 -16.73
CA ASP A 53 3.78 6.37 -16.99
C ASP A 53 4.04 6.65 -18.48
N THR A 54 3.15 6.18 -19.36
CA THR A 54 3.19 6.45 -20.80
C THR A 54 2.43 7.72 -21.17
N LEU A 55 1.56 8.22 -20.28
CA LEU A 55 0.74 9.40 -20.51
C LEU A 55 1.47 10.67 -20.07
N THR A 56 1.75 11.57 -21.02
CA THR A 56 2.32 12.89 -20.72
C THR A 56 1.25 13.87 -20.21
N LEU A 57 1.66 14.93 -19.51
CA LEU A 57 0.71 15.94 -19.02
C LEU A 57 0.02 16.67 -20.17
N GLU A 58 0.77 16.97 -21.22
CA GLU A 58 0.25 17.60 -22.43
C GLU A 58 -0.84 16.74 -23.08
N ASP A 59 -0.64 15.42 -23.17
CA ASP A 59 -1.65 14.49 -23.69
C ASP A 59 -2.84 14.35 -22.73
N ALA A 60 -2.59 14.29 -21.42
CA ALA A 60 -3.63 14.21 -20.41
C ALA A 60 -4.55 15.46 -20.39
N LEU A 61 -4.01 16.64 -20.70
CA LEU A 61 -4.80 17.87 -20.80
C LEU A 61 -5.72 17.90 -22.03
N LEU A 62 -5.47 17.05 -23.04
CA LEU A 62 -6.33 16.89 -24.22
C LEU A 62 -7.47 15.90 -23.99
N LEU A 63 -7.38 15.07 -22.94
CA LEU A 63 -8.42 14.12 -22.58
C LEU A 63 -9.61 14.82 -21.89
N THR A 64 -10.77 14.18 -21.96
CA THR A 64 -11.94 14.63 -21.21
C THR A 64 -11.82 14.25 -19.73
N GLN A 65 -12.59 14.95 -18.89
CA GLN A 65 -12.66 14.62 -17.47
C GLN A 65 -13.13 13.18 -17.23
N GLU A 66 -14.03 12.67 -18.06
CA GLU A 66 -14.54 11.30 -17.94
C GLU A 66 -13.44 10.26 -18.26
N GLU A 67 -12.71 10.45 -19.36
CA GLU A 67 -11.58 9.60 -19.74
C GLU A 67 -10.48 9.58 -18.67
N LEU A 68 -10.12 10.74 -18.12
CA LEU A 68 -9.11 10.82 -17.05
C LEU A 68 -9.59 10.15 -15.76
N VAL A 69 -10.88 10.27 -15.42
CA VAL A 69 -11.46 9.59 -14.25
C VAL A 69 -11.41 8.08 -14.44
N ASP A 70 -11.76 7.60 -15.63
CA ASP A 70 -11.80 6.17 -15.91
C ASP A 70 -10.40 5.57 -15.94
N LEU A 71 -9.41 6.25 -16.51
CA LEU A 71 -7.98 5.87 -16.43
C LEU A 71 -7.52 5.65 -14.98
N VAL A 72 -7.85 6.61 -14.10
CA VAL A 72 -7.49 6.54 -12.68
C VAL A 72 -8.27 5.47 -11.92
N LYS A 73 -9.50 5.15 -12.32
CA LYS A 73 -10.27 4.06 -11.73
C LYS A 73 -9.73 2.71 -12.17
N ASP A 74 -9.50 2.54 -13.46
CA ASP A 74 -9.02 1.29 -14.05
C ASP A 74 -7.68 0.89 -13.43
N ALA A 75 -6.75 1.83 -13.30
CA ALA A 75 -5.48 1.58 -12.61
C ALA A 75 -5.65 1.17 -11.13
N LYS A 76 -6.63 1.75 -10.43
CA LYS A 76 -6.94 1.35 -9.04
C LYS A 76 -7.56 -0.03 -8.96
N ASP A 77 -8.47 -0.34 -9.87
CA ASP A 77 -9.13 -1.64 -9.92
C ASP A 77 -8.13 -2.72 -10.35
N GLU A 78 -7.23 -2.43 -11.28
CA GLU A 78 -6.11 -3.30 -11.65
C GLU A 78 -5.20 -3.56 -10.45
N ALA A 79 -4.74 -2.52 -9.74
CA ALA A 79 -3.91 -2.72 -8.56
C ALA A 79 -4.62 -3.51 -7.45
N LYS A 80 -5.94 -3.29 -7.28
CA LYS A 80 -6.76 -4.07 -6.36
C LYS A 80 -6.87 -5.54 -6.80
N ASN A 81 -7.01 -5.79 -8.09
CA ASN A 81 -7.06 -7.15 -8.65
C ASN A 81 -5.72 -7.86 -8.50
N ILE A 82 -4.60 -7.15 -8.72
CA ILE A 82 -3.24 -7.66 -8.48
C ILE A 82 -3.09 -8.06 -7.00
N ALA A 83 -3.43 -7.17 -6.07
CA ALA A 83 -3.37 -7.46 -4.64
C ALA A 83 -4.29 -8.63 -4.22
N ALA A 84 -5.48 -8.72 -4.80
CA ALA A 84 -6.39 -9.83 -4.57
C ALA A 84 -5.80 -11.16 -5.08
N THR A 85 -5.16 -11.14 -6.26
CA THR A 85 -4.52 -12.32 -6.86
C THR A 85 -3.40 -12.86 -5.98
N TYR A 86 -2.49 -11.99 -5.49
CA TYR A 86 -1.43 -12.41 -4.57
C TYR A 86 -1.99 -13.00 -3.27
N LYS A 87 -3.04 -12.39 -2.73
CA LYS A 87 -3.70 -12.90 -1.53
C LYS A 87 -4.34 -14.27 -1.76
N GLU A 88 -5.00 -14.47 -2.89
CA GLU A 88 -5.61 -15.76 -3.24
C GLU A 88 -4.55 -16.84 -3.43
N ALA A 89 -3.45 -16.53 -4.15
CA ALA A 89 -2.31 -17.43 -4.31
C ALA A 89 -1.72 -17.85 -2.96
N PHE A 90 -1.47 -16.89 -2.06
CA PHE A 90 -0.99 -17.18 -0.71
C PHE A 90 -1.95 -18.08 0.08
N LEU A 91 -3.26 -17.84 0.01
CA LEU A 91 -4.24 -18.65 0.71
C LEU A 91 -4.31 -20.08 0.16
N ALA A 92 -4.19 -20.24 -1.15
CA ALA A 92 -4.16 -21.55 -1.83
C ALA A 92 -2.90 -22.34 -1.48
N GLU A 93 -1.72 -21.71 -1.54
CA GLU A 93 -0.44 -22.34 -1.15
C GLU A 93 -0.47 -22.70 0.34
N ARG A 94 -0.98 -21.81 1.21
CA ARG A 94 -1.13 -22.10 2.64
C ARG A 94 -2.03 -23.30 2.90
N GLN A 95 -3.11 -23.42 2.13
CA GLN A 95 -4.02 -24.57 2.25
C GLN A 95 -3.32 -25.86 1.81
N THR A 96 -2.57 -25.82 0.72
CA THR A 96 -1.76 -26.95 0.23
C THR A 96 -0.78 -27.45 1.28
N ILE A 97 -0.05 -26.54 1.95
CA ILE A 97 0.87 -26.91 3.05
C ILE A 97 0.08 -27.56 4.19
N ARG A 98 -1.08 -27.01 4.56
CA ARG A 98 -1.91 -27.59 5.63
C ARG A 98 -2.43 -28.98 5.28
N ASP A 99 -2.91 -29.17 4.06
CA ASP A 99 -3.44 -30.45 3.59
C ASP A 99 -2.35 -31.53 3.53
N LEU A 100 -1.09 -31.13 3.31
CA LEU A 100 0.06 -32.03 3.37
C LEU A 100 0.43 -32.42 4.81
N TYR A 101 0.58 -31.43 5.70
CA TYR A 101 1.21 -31.64 7.02
C TYR A 101 0.23 -32.03 8.13
N ILE A 102 -1.01 -31.50 8.12
CA ILE A 102 -1.97 -31.74 9.22
C ILE A 102 -2.34 -33.23 9.32
N PRO A 103 -2.69 -33.95 8.24
CA PRO A 103 -3.02 -35.37 8.34
C PRO A 103 -1.86 -36.22 8.88
N GLN A 104 -0.62 -35.91 8.48
CA GLN A 104 0.56 -36.62 8.96
C GLN A 104 0.80 -36.37 10.45
N ARG A 105 0.60 -35.13 10.91
CA ARG A 105 0.69 -34.76 12.33
C ARG A 105 -0.36 -35.51 13.14
N ASP A 106 -1.60 -35.51 12.67
CA ASP A 106 -2.71 -36.15 13.39
C ASP A 106 -2.48 -37.66 13.49
N GLN A 107 -1.98 -38.30 12.42
CA GLN A 107 -1.58 -39.70 12.45
C GLN A 107 -0.46 -39.97 13.46
N LEU A 108 0.61 -39.16 13.47
CA LEU A 108 1.70 -39.33 14.43
C LEU A 108 1.23 -39.15 15.87
N GLN A 109 0.29 -38.25 16.13
CA GLN A 109 -0.31 -38.07 17.46
C GLN A 109 -1.14 -39.28 17.88
N GLU A 110 -1.88 -39.89 16.96
CA GLU A 110 -2.63 -41.13 17.21
C GLU A 110 -1.69 -42.31 17.49
N ASP A 111 -0.63 -42.46 16.68
CA ASP A 111 0.40 -43.49 16.87
C ASP A 111 1.08 -43.37 18.25
N ILE A 112 1.45 -42.14 18.63
CA ILE A 112 2.03 -41.82 19.95
C ILE A 112 1.07 -42.20 21.07
N ALA A 113 -0.19 -41.77 21.00
CA ALA A 113 -1.18 -42.08 22.03
C ALA A 113 -1.43 -43.59 22.16
N SER A 114 -1.43 -44.32 21.03
CA SER A 114 -1.52 -45.78 21.04
C SER A 114 -0.32 -46.44 21.72
N LEU A 115 0.91 -45.95 21.45
CA LEU A 115 2.13 -46.47 22.09
C LEU A 115 2.17 -46.17 23.59
N GLU A 116 1.73 -44.98 24.00
CA GLU A 116 1.60 -44.61 25.42
C GLU A 116 0.61 -45.52 26.15
N ALA A 117 -0.53 -45.83 25.53
CA ALA A 117 -1.51 -46.76 26.10
C ALA A 117 -0.99 -48.22 26.18
N GLN A 118 -0.20 -48.65 25.19
CA GLN A 118 0.46 -49.95 25.24
C GLN A 118 1.48 -50.02 26.38
N LEU A 119 2.30 -48.97 26.55
CA LEU A 119 3.26 -48.88 27.64
C LEU A 119 2.61 -48.93 29.03
N GLU A 120 1.43 -48.34 29.21
CA GLU A 120 0.71 -48.36 30.50
C GLU A 120 0.31 -49.78 30.93
N THR A 121 0.13 -50.69 29.97
CA THR A 121 -0.33 -52.07 30.23
C THR A 121 0.75 -53.13 29.96
N ALA A 122 1.92 -52.73 29.47
CA ALA A 122 3.01 -53.62 29.10
C ALA A 122 3.71 -54.21 30.34
N THR A 123 3.93 -55.53 30.32
CA THR A 123 4.74 -56.24 31.33
C THR A 123 6.05 -56.80 30.77
N GLU A 124 6.17 -56.84 29.44
CA GLU A 124 7.32 -57.29 28.65
C GLU A 124 7.51 -56.30 27.48
N ASP A 125 8.67 -56.31 26.82
CA ASP A 125 9.01 -55.46 25.66
C ASP A 125 8.92 -53.92 25.89
N ILE A 126 9.04 -53.48 27.15
CA ILE A 126 8.95 -52.06 27.54
C ILE A 126 10.04 -51.23 26.83
N GLU A 127 11.28 -51.69 26.80
CA GLU A 127 12.38 -50.96 26.16
C GLU A 127 12.15 -50.75 24.66
N ASP A 128 11.59 -51.74 23.97
CA ASP A 128 11.27 -51.65 22.54
C ASP A 128 10.12 -50.67 22.28
N LEU A 129 9.09 -50.66 23.14
CA LEU A 129 7.98 -49.72 23.07
C LEU A 129 8.41 -48.27 23.40
N GLU A 130 9.28 -48.08 24.39
CA GLU A 130 9.88 -46.78 24.71
C GLU A 130 10.72 -46.24 23.55
N ALA A 131 11.52 -47.11 22.91
CA ALA A 131 12.31 -46.73 21.74
C ALA A 131 11.41 -46.34 20.54
N ALA A 132 10.32 -47.09 20.30
CA ALA A 132 9.35 -46.76 19.27
C ALA A 132 8.63 -45.43 19.53
N LEU A 133 8.22 -45.18 20.79
CA LEU A 133 7.60 -43.94 21.21
C LEU A 133 8.53 -42.74 20.98
N LEU A 134 9.79 -42.84 21.43
CA LEU A 134 10.78 -41.79 21.24
C LEU A 134 11.02 -41.50 19.74
N LEU A 135 11.07 -42.54 18.91
CA LEU A 135 11.21 -42.38 17.46
C LEU A 135 10.01 -41.61 16.87
N LYS A 136 8.79 -41.95 17.26
CA LYS A 136 7.57 -41.25 16.80
C LYS A 136 7.49 -39.80 17.29
N GLN A 137 7.91 -39.54 18.52
CA GLN A 137 8.01 -38.17 19.05
C GLN A 137 9.03 -37.34 18.24
N ASN A 138 10.18 -37.91 17.92
CA ASN A 138 11.18 -37.25 17.07
C ASN A 138 10.66 -37.00 15.65
N GLU A 139 9.92 -37.95 15.06
CA GLU A 139 9.26 -37.76 13.76
C GLU A 139 8.25 -36.60 13.80
N LEU A 140 7.45 -36.51 14.86
CA LEU A 140 6.48 -35.43 15.05
C LEU A 140 7.17 -34.06 15.19
N ASP A 141 8.23 -33.97 15.98
CA ASP A 141 8.99 -32.74 16.15
C ASP A 141 9.64 -32.29 14.83
N ALA A 142 10.22 -33.23 14.08
CA ALA A 142 10.77 -32.95 12.76
C ALA A 142 9.70 -32.46 11.77
N LEU A 143 8.52 -33.09 11.78
CA LEU A 143 7.38 -32.69 10.94
C LEU A 143 6.89 -31.28 11.28
N ILE A 144 6.77 -30.95 12.58
CA ILE A 144 6.37 -29.62 13.04
C ILE A 144 7.40 -28.57 12.60
N SER A 145 8.70 -28.86 12.75
CA SER A 145 9.78 -27.96 12.33
C SER A 145 9.76 -27.69 10.81
N ALA A 146 9.56 -28.74 10.02
CA ALA A 146 9.43 -28.63 8.56
C ALA A 146 8.21 -27.79 8.16
N TYR A 147 7.04 -28.06 8.76
CA TYR A 147 5.82 -27.26 8.55
C TYR A 147 6.03 -25.78 8.87
N GLN A 148 6.70 -25.46 9.98
CA GLN A 148 6.99 -24.08 10.37
C GLN A 148 7.92 -23.39 9.37
N THR A 149 8.93 -24.10 8.88
CA THR A 149 9.88 -23.59 7.88
C THR A 149 9.18 -23.27 6.56
N GLU A 150 8.35 -24.18 6.05
CA GLU A 150 7.58 -23.93 4.82
C GLU A 150 6.57 -22.78 4.98
N MET A 151 5.89 -22.72 6.13
CA MET A 151 4.97 -21.63 6.42
C MET A 151 5.68 -20.28 6.53
N GLN A 152 6.91 -20.25 7.08
CA GLN A 152 7.73 -19.05 7.13
C GLN A 152 8.20 -18.63 5.73
N ALA A 153 8.67 -19.58 4.91
CA ALA A 153 9.05 -19.33 3.53
C ALA A 153 7.89 -18.76 2.71
N LEU A 154 6.69 -19.32 2.86
CA LEU A 154 5.47 -18.82 2.21
C LEU A 154 5.13 -17.38 2.65
N ARG A 155 5.29 -17.06 3.94
CA ARG A 155 5.09 -15.69 4.43
C ARG A 155 6.11 -14.74 3.82
N THR A 156 7.39 -15.10 3.83
CA THR A 156 8.45 -14.28 3.24
C THR A 156 8.18 -14.00 1.77
N LYS A 157 7.86 -15.04 0.98
CA LYS A 157 7.49 -14.90 -0.44
C LYS A 157 6.32 -13.93 -0.63
N TYR A 158 5.24 -14.09 0.15
CA TYR A 158 4.09 -13.18 0.07
C TYR A 158 4.45 -11.74 0.46
N TYR A 159 5.31 -11.55 1.47
CA TYR A 159 5.79 -10.21 1.81
C TYR A 159 6.60 -9.60 0.68
N GLU A 160 7.55 -10.33 0.10
CA GLU A 160 8.37 -9.86 -1.03
C GLU A 160 7.49 -9.50 -2.25
N GLU A 161 6.54 -10.34 -2.61
CA GLU A 161 5.62 -10.11 -3.73
C GLU A 161 4.69 -8.90 -3.50
N THR A 162 4.33 -8.62 -2.24
CA THR A 162 3.45 -7.49 -1.89
C THR A 162 4.22 -6.21 -1.55
N GLU A 163 5.49 -6.32 -1.16
CA GLU A 163 6.36 -5.19 -0.83
C GLU A 163 6.64 -4.34 -2.07
N ALA A 164 6.88 -4.95 -3.23
CA ALA A 164 7.04 -4.20 -4.49
C ALA A 164 5.83 -3.29 -4.80
N ILE A 165 4.60 -3.77 -4.54
CA ILE A 165 3.39 -2.96 -4.69
C ILE A 165 3.35 -1.87 -3.62
N ARG A 166 3.78 -2.17 -2.40
CA ARG A 166 3.74 -1.23 -1.29
C ARG A 166 4.78 -0.11 -1.43
N GLU A 167 5.99 -0.45 -1.84
CA GLU A 167 7.09 0.47 -2.13
C GLU A 167 6.72 1.40 -3.26
N THR A 168 6.20 0.87 -4.39
CA THR A 168 5.70 1.73 -5.47
C THR A 168 4.66 2.71 -4.94
N TYR A 169 3.65 2.28 -4.17
CA TYR A 169 2.68 3.21 -3.57
C TYR A 169 3.28 4.21 -2.56
N GLN A 170 4.33 3.83 -1.84
CA GLN A 170 4.97 4.65 -0.82
C GLN A 170 5.92 5.69 -1.43
N GLU A 171 6.83 5.28 -2.32
CA GLU A 171 7.60 6.17 -3.18
C GLU A 171 6.65 7.13 -3.89
N MET A 172 5.51 6.60 -4.35
CA MET A 172 4.51 7.41 -5.00
C MET A 172 3.86 8.45 -4.07
N LYS A 173 3.77 8.19 -2.77
CA LYS A 173 3.29 9.17 -1.81
C LYS A 173 4.37 10.20 -1.47
N GLU A 174 5.62 9.78 -1.38
CA GLU A 174 6.76 10.62 -1.04
C GLU A 174 7.09 11.60 -2.18
N GLN A 175 7.05 11.16 -3.43
CA GLN A 175 7.18 12.05 -4.60
C GLN A 175 6.10 13.14 -4.64
N ARG A 176 4.85 12.83 -4.26
CA ARG A 176 3.78 13.84 -4.13
C ARG A 176 4.08 14.87 -3.06
N GLN A 177 4.72 14.46 -1.97
CA GLN A 177 5.09 15.37 -0.88
C GLN A 177 6.30 16.24 -1.26
N SER A 178 7.31 15.66 -1.93
CA SER A 178 8.51 16.37 -2.34
C SER A 178 8.25 17.37 -3.45
N LEU A 179 7.55 16.99 -4.53
CA LEU A 179 7.20 17.91 -5.62
C LEU A 179 6.35 19.08 -5.12
N TYR A 180 5.44 18.82 -4.18
CA TYR A 180 4.65 19.88 -3.57
C TYR A 180 5.51 20.80 -2.69
N ALA A 181 6.41 20.24 -1.88
CA ALA A 181 7.32 21.02 -1.04
C ALA A 181 8.29 21.87 -1.87
N GLU A 182 8.84 21.32 -2.95
CA GLU A 182 9.76 22.02 -3.86
C GLU A 182 9.05 23.14 -4.63
N LYS A 183 7.84 22.88 -5.15
CA LYS A 183 7.02 23.94 -5.78
C LYS A 183 6.72 25.09 -4.81
N VAL A 184 6.35 24.79 -3.55
CA VAL A 184 6.11 25.80 -2.51
C VAL A 184 7.37 26.59 -2.16
N GLN A 185 8.54 25.93 -2.10
CA GLN A 185 9.80 26.59 -1.79
C GLN A 185 10.24 27.52 -2.92
N ASN A 186 10.19 27.06 -4.17
CA ASN A 186 10.46 27.89 -5.35
C ASN A 186 9.53 29.11 -5.43
N TRP A 187 8.29 28.99 -4.96
CA TRP A 187 7.38 30.14 -4.89
C TRP A 187 7.72 31.11 -3.77
N LEU A 188 8.10 30.65 -2.57
CA LEU A 188 8.54 31.56 -1.51
C LEU A 188 9.72 32.42 -2.00
N GLU A 189 10.67 31.80 -2.69
CA GLU A 189 11.83 32.48 -3.29
C GLU A 189 11.40 33.44 -4.41
N ASN A 190 10.50 33.01 -5.31
CA ASN A 190 9.99 33.88 -6.39
C ASN A 190 9.12 35.04 -5.87
N LYS A 191 8.37 34.84 -4.79
CA LYS A 191 7.56 35.87 -4.13
C LYS A 191 8.44 36.91 -3.47
N GLU A 192 9.47 36.49 -2.74
CA GLU A 192 10.46 37.42 -2.15
C GLU A 192 11.19 38.22 -3.23
N SER A 193 11.54 37.56 -4.34
CA SER A 193 12.15 38.21 -5.52
C SER A 193 11.20 39.24 -6.16
N ARG A 194 9.94 38.87 -6.44
CA ARG A 194 8.92 39.80 -6.97
C ARG A 194 8.65 40.97 -6.02
N GLN A 195 8.53 40.70 -4.72
CA GLN A 195 8.30 41.73 -3.72
C GLN A 195 9.48 42.71 -3.63
N SER A 196 10.71 42.22 -3.75
CA SER A 196 11.93 43.04 -3.81
C SER A 196 11.97 43.90 -5.07
N GLN A 197 11.65 43.34 -6.24
CA GLN A 197 11.60 44.07 -7.52
C GLN A 197 10.52 45.17 -7.49
N ILE A 198 9.34 44.90 -6.93
CA ILE A 198 8.26 45.88 -6.79
C ILE A 198 8.67 47.01 -5.83
N LEU A 199 9.28 46.68 -4.69
CA LEU A 199 9.78 47.68 -3.74
C LEU A 199 10.86 48.56 -4.37
N GLU A 200 11.75 47.98 -5.18
CA GLU A 200 12.78 48.70 -5.91
C GLU A 200 12.21 49.61 -7.01
N ALA A 201 11.23 49.12 -7.77
CA ALA A 201 10.49 49.91 -8.76
C ALA A 201 9.75 51.10 -8.12
N ILE A 202 9.08 50.88 -6.98
CA ILE A 202 8.43 51.95 -6.20
C ILE A 202 9.46 52.98 -5.73
N LYS A 203 10.60 52.52 -5.22
CA LYS A 203 11.68 53.39 -4.72
C LYS A 203 12.33 54.21 -5.84
N ASN A 204 12.46 53.65 -7.03
CA ASN A 204 12.98 54.33 -8.22
C ASN A 204 11.99 55.38 -8.75
N TYR A 205 10.71 55.01 -8.82
CA TYR A 205 9.62 55.93 -9.19
C TYR A 205 9.52 57.12 -8.22
N GLN A 206 9.59 56.89 -6.91
CA GLN A 206 9.54 57.94 -5.90
C GLN A 206 10.78 58.84 -5.88
N LYS A 207 11.94 58.37 -6.37
CA LYS A 207 13.17 59.15 -6.48
C LYS A 207 13.26 59.96 -7.77
N GLY A 208 12.25 59.91 -8.64
CA GLY A 208 12.22 60.66 -9.89
C GLY A 208 13.25 60.18 -10.93
N LYS A 209 13.72 58.94 -10.82
CA LYS A 209 14.51 58.30 -11.89
C LYS A 209 13.57 57.55 -12.83
N ASN A 210 12.92 58.29 -13.71
CA ASN A 210 12.43 57.75 -14.97
C ASN A 210 13.27 58.41 -16.07
N ASP A 211 14.14 57.65 -16.71
CA ASP A 211 14.47 57.90 -18.12
C ASP A 211 13.40 57.22 -18.98
#